data_AF-W6UYR5-F1
#
_entry.id   AF-W6UYR5-F1
#
_cell.length_a   1.000
_cell.length_b   1.000
_cell.length_c   1.000
_cell.angle_alpha   90.00
_cell.angle_beta   90.00
_cell.angle_gamma   90.00
#
_symmetry.space_group_name_H-M   'P 1'
#
loop_
_entity.id
_entity.type
_entity.pdbx_description
1 polymer ?
#
loop_
_entity_poly.entity_id
_entity_poly.type
_entity_poly.pdbx_seq_one_letter_code
_entity_poly.pdbx_strand_id
1 'polypeptide(L)'
;MADGSLFQFPVLNFSGLATRVAECTGQKIKPSDLAVGFKVDGIICHCLFDFYGISLSPSDRSFYALTLMKKFEQMKFPESFTSSDFAEERDPKKMSRVLSWLFRFFETLAPANEYAFNVWNSYKEKASHATALKEKIASLRIINKTEEGKRSEYQKIIVELRSSLSEKLISRRQIDDRIASEGRKLSLLTESEKSHSLEVSSFFNFFHLAPPIIALFLLVQSLFLFTNFHSVHCIYIFRLPYCRLQISQALQTSTLYKKLDELKGRREILLPQVVENPNLLPKAVEELKEKLNALELEMQEIRAKTFQVDQSIGDFKRLHEVIEQQLVTVARACHSLLYQMSQSQTDLEKSDKEIVGRSTSTESLVKKITDVTERLRLSEHNIVKAKVLEATQTLNADRIKKEKAALLDRYRFVFKSLEPDVCAKEALLKTTKILYENEYSNKKRDDDWKKIEELKDILQRLYQAYVQSQDRYFFR
;
A
#
# COMPACT_ATOMS: atom_id res chain seq x y z
N MET A 1 -25.28 23.69 36.58
CA MET A 1 -24.82 22.31 36.89
C MET A 1 -24.05 21.84 35.66
N ALA A 2 -22.73 21.82 35.78
CA ALA A 2 -21.80 21.47 34.71
C ALA A 2 -21.42 20.01 34.92
N ASP A 3 -21.79 19.14 33.98
CA ASP A 3 -21.38 17.74 33.99
C ASP A 3 -20.08 17.62 33.18
N GLY A 4 -18.99 17.23 33.85
CA GLY A 4 -17.65 17.20 33.31
C GLY A 4 -17.45 16.05 32.32
N SER A 5 -17.42 16.35 31.03
CA SER A 5 -17.03 15.37 30.01
C SER A 5 -15.51 15.21 29.97
N LEU A 6 -15.00 14.25 30.74
CA LEU A 6 -13.61 13.76 30.66
C LEU A 6 -13.27 13.09 29.32
N PHE A 7 -14.25 12.87 28.44
CA PHE A 7 -14.10 12.13 27.17
C PHE A 7 -14.35 13.02 25.95
N GLN A 8 -13.41 13.05 25.00
CA GLN A 8 -13.51 13.81 23.74
C GLN A 8 -14.37 13.12 22.66
N PHE A 9 -15.16 12.11 23.02
CA PHE A 9 -16.01 11.34 22.11
C PHE A 9 -17.40 11.06 22.71
N PRO A 10 -18.46 10.93 21.88
CA PRO A 10 -19.80 10.62 22.37
C PRO A 10 -19.81 9.20 22.92
N VAL A 11 -20.16 9.07 24.19
CA VAL A 11 -20.38 7.78 24.83
C VAL A 11 -21.84 7.39 24.59
N LEU A 12 -22.04 6.32 23.82
CA LEU A 12 -23.36 5.78 23.56
C LEU A 12 -23.87 5.02 24.79
N ASN A 13 -25.16 5.14 25.06
CA ASN A 13 -25.85 4.29 26.02
C ASN A 13 -26.07 2.88 25.45
N PHE A 14 -26.49 1.92 26.27
CA PHE A 14 -26.65 0.53 25.82
C PHE A 14 -27.68 0.35 24.70
N SER A 15 -28.71 1.19 24.62
CA SER A 15 -29.64 1.18 23.47
C SER A 15 -28.97 1.66 22.18
N GLY A 16 -28.16 2.71 22.25
CA GLY A 16 -27.40 3.23 21.12
C GLY A 16 -26.33 2.24 20.65
N LEU A 17 -25.62 1.63 21.59
CA LEU A 17 -24.63 0.58 21.29
C LEU A 17 -25.27 -0.67 20.69
N ALA A 18 -26.41 -1.13 21.20
CA ALA A 18 -27.11 -2.26 20.62
C ALA A 18 -27.54 -2.00 19.17
N THR A 19 -27.96 -0.77 18.87
CA THR A 19 -28.30 -0.34 17.51
C THR A 19 -27.06 -0.34 16.62
N ARG A 20 -25.95 0.22 17.09
CA ARG A 20 -24.69 0.25 16.31
C ARG A 20 -24.06 -1.12 16.12
N VAL A 21 -24.13 -2.01 17.10
CA VAL A 21 -23.72 -3.42 16.92
C VAL A 21 -24.55 -4.07 15.81
N ALA A 22 -25.87 -3.86 15.79
CA ALA A 22 -26.72 -4.40 14.73
C ALA A 22 -26.38 -3.84 13.34
N GLU A 23 -26.02 -2.55 13.25
CA GLU A 23 -25.59 -1.92 12.00
C GLU A 23 -24.23 -2.46 11.50
N CYS A 24 -23.26 -2.62 12.40
CA CYS A 24 -21.90 -3.05 12.02
C CYS A 24 -21.78 -4.56 11.80
N THR A 25 -22.49 -5.37 12.59
CA THR A 25 -22.31 -6.84 12.62
C THR A 25 -23.49 -7.60 11.99
N GLY A 26 -24.59 -6.91 11.70
CA GLY A 26 -25.87 -7.53 11.31
C GLY A 26 -26.58 -8.30 12.44
N GLN A 27 -25.99 -8.40 13.63
CA GLN A 27 -26.56 -9.15 14.75
C GLN A 27 -27.42 -8.26 15.65
N LYS A 28 -28.70 -8.63 15.82
CA LYS A 28 -29.58 -7.98 16.79
C LYS A 28 -29.24 -8.46 18.20
N ILE A 29 -28.68 -7.58 19.01
CA ILE A 29 -28.42 -7.81 20.43
C ILE A 29 -29.39 -7.00 21.31
N LYS A 30 -29.69 -7.48 22.52
CA LYS A 30 -30.47 -6.70 23.49
C LYS A 30 -29.54 -5.75 24.24
N PRO A 31 -30.01 -4.56 24.67
CA PRO A 31 -29.19 -3.65 25.49
C PRO A 31 -28.66 -4.31 26.78
N SER A 32 -29.41 -5.26 27.36
CA SER A 32 -29.00 -6.05 28.52
C SER A 32 -27.81 -6.98 28.25
N ASP A 33 -27.58 -7.36 26.99
CA ASP A 33 -26.49 -8.23 26.58
C ASP A 33 -25.12 -7.54 26.68
N LEU A 34 -25.09 -6.21 26.62
CA LEU A 34 -23.89 -5.40 26.76
C LEU A 34 -23.39 -5.33 28.22
N ALA A 35 -24.19 -5.80 29.18
CA ALA A 35 -23.74 -5.99 30.56
C ALA A 35 -23.00 -7.32 30.77
N VAL A 36 -23.01 -8.23 29.77
CA VAL A 36 -22.40 -9.56 29.86
C VAL A 36 -21.03 -9.53 29.18
N GLY A 37 -19.96 -9.69 29.97
CA GLY A 37 -18.57 -9.57 29.50
C GLY A 37 -18.23 -10.42 28.27
N PHE A 38 -18.63 -11.70 28.26
CA PHE A 38 -18.37 -12.59 27.12
C PHE A 38 -19.09 -12.16 25.82
N LYS A 39 -20.27 -11.55 25.92
CA LYS A 39 -20.98 -11.03 24.74
C LYS A 39 -20.29 -9.79 24.19
N VAL A 40 -19.82 -8.90 25.07
CA VAL A 40 -19.00 -7.74 24.70
C VAL A 40 -17.70 -8.18 24.04
N ASP A 41 -17.05 -9.22 24.55
CA ASP A 41 -15.85 -9.80 23.93
C ASP A 41 -16.13 -10.32 22.52
N GLY A 42 -17.23 -11.04 22.33
CA GLY A 42 -17.64 -11.51 21.00
C GLY A 42 -17.83 -10.36 20.00
N ILE A 43 -18.42 -9.25 20.45
CA ILE A 43 -18.60 -8.04 19.64
C ILE A 43 -17.25 -7.41 19.29
N ILE A 44 -16.35 -7.25 20.27
CA ILE A 44 -15.01 -6.69 20.06
C ILE A 44 -14.20 -7.55 19.09
N CYS A 45 -14.23 -8.88 19.26
CA CYS A 45 -13.58 -9.82 18.34
C CYS A 45 -14.09 -9.69 16.91
N HIS A 46 -15.42 -9.66 16.73
CA HIS A 46 -16.03 -9.55 15.40
C HIS A 46 -15.64 -8.23 14.72
N CYS A 47 -15.77 -7.13 15.46
CA CYS A 47 -15.34 -5.79 15.05
C CYS A 47 -13.87 -5.74 14.59
N LEU A 48 -12.96 -6.36 15.33
CA LEU A 48 -11.53 -6.38 14.97
C LEU A 48 -11.20 -7.34 13.84
N PHE A 49 -11.96 -8.44 13.71
CA PHE A 49 -11.85 -9.32 12.56
C PHE A 49 -12.26 -8.59 11.28
N ASP A 50 -13.40 -7.89 11.29
CA ASP A 50 -13.88 -7.18 10.10
C ASP A 50 -12.96 -6.02 9.70
N PHE A 51 -12.43 -5.28 10.67
CA PHE A 51 -11.63 -4.09 10.36
C PHE A 51 -10.14 -4.39 10.14
N TYR A 52 -9.56 -5.36 10.86
CA TYR A 52 -8.13 -5.67 10.80
C TYR A 52 -7.80 -7.07 10.27
N GLY A 53 -8.79 -7.93 10.00
CA GLY A 53 -8.57 -9.33 9.64
C GLY A 53 -7.98 -10.19 10.78
N ILE A 54 -8.07 -9.72 12.03
CA ILE A 54 -7.47 -10.40 13.19
C ILE A 54 -8.51 -11.34 13.80
N SER A 55 -8.23 -12.64 13.75
CA SER A 55 -9.04 -13.64 14.46
C SER A 55 -8.60 -13.71 15.93
N LEU A 56 -9.44 -13.25 16.84
CA LEU A 56 -9.23 -13.30 18.28
C LEU A 56 -10.21 -14.27 18.94
N SER A 57 -9.72 -15.09 19.87
CA SER A 57 -10.53 -15.99 20.67
C SER A 57 -10.52 -15.55 22.14
N PRO A 58 -11.67 -15.17 22.72
CA PRO A 58 -11.76 -14.85 24.14
C PRO A 58 -11.39 -16.02 25.06
N SER A 59 -11.40 -17.25 24.53
CA SER A 59 -11.00 -18.47 25.24
C SER A 59 -9.49 -18.51 25.53
N ASP A 60 -8.66 -17.85 24.73
CA ASP A 60 -7.22 -17.68 24.98
C ASP A 60 -6.98 -16.36 25.71
N ARG A 61 -7.34 -16.31 27.01
CA ARG A 61 -7.41 -15.07 27.80
C ARG A 61 -6.10 -14.27 27.78
N SER A 62 -4.93 -14.92 27.84
CA SER A 62 -3.63 -14.25 27.85
C SER A 62 -3.33 -13.55 26.52
N PHE A 63 -3.50 -14.25 25.40
CA PHE A 63 -3.22 -13.70 24.08
C PHE A 63 -4.27 -12.65 23.67
N TYR A 64 -5.54 -12.92 24.00
CA TYR A 64 -6.67 -12.01 23.79
C TYR A 64 -6.49 -10.67 24.51
N ALA A 65 -6.25 -10.71 25.82
CA ALA A 65 -6.12 -9.50 26.63
C ALA A 65 -4.91 -8.65 26.20
N LEU A 66 -3.74 -9.26 26.02
CA LEU A 66 -2.54 -8.54 25.59
C LEU A 66 -2.71 -7.91 24.20
N THR A 67 -3.31 -8.65 23.26
CA THR A 67 -3.54 -8.13 21.91
C THR A 67 -4.51 -6.95 21.92
N LEU A 68 -5.59 -7.05 22.70
CA LEU A 68 -6.55 -5.97 22.83
C LEU A 68 -5.97 -4.74 23.53
N MET A 69 -5.24 -4.91 24.63
CA MET A 69 -4.57 -3.79 25.32
C MET A 69 -3.67 -3.02 24.35
N LYS A 70 -2.82 -3.74 23.62
CA LYS A 70 -1.94 -3.14 22.61
C LYS A 70 -2.72 -2.47 21.48
N LYS A 71 -3.85 -3.04 21.06
CA LYS A 71 -4.69 -2.45 20.00
C LYS A 71 -5.39 -1.18 20.47
N PHE A 72 -5.98 -1.16 21.66
CA PHE A 72 -6.61 0.05 22.20
C PHE A 72 -5.58 1.16 22.48
N GLU A 73 -4.36 0.80 22.87
CA GLU A 73 -3.23 1.74 22.94
C GLU A 73 -2.87 2.31 21.55
N GLN A 74 -2.74 1.46 20.52
CA GLN A 74 -2.51 1.89 19.13
C GLN A 74 -3.65 2.78 18.59
N MET A 75 -4.89 2.48 18.98
CA MET A 75 -6.07 3.28 18.63
C MET A 75 -6.17 4.58 19.45
N LYS A 76 -5.23 4.85 20.37
CA LYS A 76 -5.22 6.00 21.29
C LYS A 76 -6.48 6.12 22.14
N PHE A 77 -6.96 4.99 22.68
CA PHE A 77 -8.08 5.00 23.63
C PHE A 77 -7.72 5.84 24.87
N PRO A 78 -8.57 6.79 25.29
CA PRO A 78 -8.19 7.78 26.31
C PRO A 78 -8.21 7.26 27.76
N GLU A 79 -8.65 6.03 28.02
CA GLU A 79 -8.59 5.41 29.36
C GLU A 79 -7.55 4.30 29.41
N SER A 80 -7.02 4.03 30.60
CA SER A 80 -6.21 2.84 30.83
C SER A 80 -7.06 1.59 30.59
N PHE A 81 -6.61 0.73 29.67
CA PHE A 81 -7.21 -0.56 29.38
C PHE A 81 -6.26 -1.66 29.84
N THR A 82 -6.59 -2.32 30.94
CA THR A 82 -5.69 -3.22 31.69
C THR A 82 -6.27 -4.62 31.80
N SER A 83 -5.46 -5.58 32.28
CA SER A 83 -5.87 -6.98 32.47
C SER A 83 -7.12 -7.14 33.34
N SER A 84 -7.34 -6.24 34.31
CA SER A 84 -8.55 -6.18 35.15
C SER A 84 -9.84 -5.92 34.37
N ASP A 85 -9.77 -5.26 33.21
CA ASP A 85 -10.93 -4.99 32.36
C ASP A 85 -11.43 -6.23 31.62
N PHE A 86 -10.67 -7.32 31.70
CA PHE A 86 -11.02 -8.63 31.14
C PHE A 86 -11.54 -9.61 32.20
N ALA A 87 -11.70 -9.17 33.45
CA ALA A 87 -12.30 -9.97 34.52
C ALA A 87 -13.73 -10.41 34.17
N GLU A 88 -14.25 -11.40 34.91
CA GLU A 88 -15.62 -11.91 34.71
C GLU A 88 -16.68 -10.88 35.07
N GLU A 89 -16.45 -10.10 36.13
CA GLU A 89 -17.23 -8.93 36.50
C GLU A 89 -16.56 -7.67 35.95
N ARG A 90 -17.13 -7.11 34.88
CA ARG A 90 -16.61 -5.89 34.23
C ARG A 90 -17.47 -4.70 34.60
N ASP A 91 -16.83 -3.52 34.66
CA ASP A 91 -17.57 -2.26 34.75
C ASP A 91 -18.37 -2.03 33.46
N PRO A 92 -19.71 -2.09 33.50
CA PRO A 92 -20.54 -1.93 32.31
C PRO A 92 -20.42 -0.52 31.72
N LYS A 93 -20.13 0.51 32.54
CA LYS A 93 -19.92 1.88 32.05
C LYS A 93 -18.62 2.00 31.28
N LYS A 94 -17.54 1.35 31.74
CA LYS A 94 -16.27 1.30 31.02
C LYS A 94 -16.40 0.54 29.70
N MET A 95 -17.07 -0.61 29.69
CA MET A 95 -17.35 -1.35 28.44
C MET A 95 -18.18 -0.52 27.44
N SER A 96 -19.12 0.29 27.92
CA SER A 96 -19.87 1.24 27.08
C SER A 96 -18.94 2.23 26.37
N ARG A 97 -17.95 2.76 27.09
CA ARG A 97 -16.95 3.71 26.56
C ARG A 97 -16.00 3.03 25.58
N VAL A 98 -15.53 1.82 25.89
CA VAL A 98 -14.69 0.99 25.01
C VAL A 98 -15.38 0.73 23.68
N LEU A 99 -16.63 0.26 23.68
CA LEU A 99 -17.39 0.00 22.44
C LEU A 99 -17.71 1.29 21.69
N SER A 100 -18.06 2.37 22.40
CA SER A 100 -18.32 3.67 21.75
C SER A 100 -17.07 4.22 21.06
N TRP A 101 -15.89 4.04 21.66
CA TRP A 101 -14.62 4.40 21.06
C TRP A 101 -14.33 3.54 19.83
N LEU A 102 -14.51 2.22 19.93
CA LEU A 102 -14.25 1.29 18.84
C LEU A 102 -15.07 1.64 17.59
N PHE A 103 -16.38 1.90 17.76
CA PHE A 103 -17.23 2.32 16.64
C PHE A 103 -16.81 3.65 16.05
N ARG A 104 -16.56 4.68 16.89
CA ARG A 104 -16.09 5.98 16.39
C ARG A 104 -14.76 5.86 15.65
N PHE A 105 -13.84 5.05 16.16
CA PHE A 105 -12.53 4.84 15.55
C PHE A 105 -12.69 4.23 14.14
N PHE A 106 -13.52 3.21 13.99
CA PHE A 106 -13.80 2.62 12.68
C PHE A 106 -14.54 3.58 11.75
N GLU A 107 -15.53 4.33 12.22
CA GLU A 107 -16.23 5.34 11.41
C GLU A 107 -15.26 6.42 10.91
N THR A 108 -14.32 6.84 11.76
CA THR A 108 -13.31 7.84 11.40
C THR A 108 -12.35 7.32 10.32
N LEU A 109 -12.03 6.02 10.34
CA LEU A 109 -11.09 5.41 9.40
C LEU A 109 -11.77 4.73 8.20
N ALA A 110 -13.10 4.57 8.21
CA ALA A 110 -13.84 3.91 7.14
C ALA A 110 -13.59 4.56 5.76
N PRO A 111 -13.59 5.91 5.60
CA PRO A 111 -13.30 6.53 4.31
C PRO A 111 -11.88 6.24 3.80
N ALA A 112 -10.90 6.20 4.72
CA ALA A 112 -9.52 5.89 4.38
C ALA A 112 -9.33 4.41 4.00
N ASN A 113 -10.02 3.51 4.69
CA ASN A 113 -10.00 2.08 4.41
C ASN A 113 -10.69 1.76 3.07
N GLU A 114 -11.84 2.38 2.79
CA GLU A 114 -12.54 2.27 1.52
C GLU A 114 -11.70 2.79 0.35
N TYR A 115 -11.04 3.95 0.53
CA TYR A 115 -10.11 4.47 -0.46
C TYR A 115 -8.94 3.51 -0.71
N ALA A 116 -8.30 2.99 0.34
CA ALA A 116 -7.21 2.03 0.22
C ALA A 116 -7.65 0.74 -0.48
N PHE A 117 -8.83 0.23 -0.16
CA PHE A 117 -9.41 -0.95 -0.77
C PHE A 117 -9.73 -0.74 -2.26
N ASN A 118 -10.31 0.40 -2.63
CA ASN A 118 -10.59 0.75 -4.03
C ASN A 118 -9.32 0.90 -4.85
N VAL A 119 -8.29 1.54 -4.28
CA VAL A 119 -6.96 1.65 -4.89
C VAL A 119 -6.33 0.26 -5.09
N TRP A 120 -6.40 -0.61 -4.08
CA TRP A 120 -5.90 -1.98 -4.17
C TRP A 120 -6.60 -2.80 -5.25
N ASN A 121 -7.93 -2.74 -5.33
CA ASN A 121 -8.70 -3.43 -6.36
C ASN A 121 -8.36 -2.93 -7.76
N SER A 122 -8.20 -1.62 -7.94
CA SER A 122 -7.74 -1.04 -9.21
C SER A 122 -6.38 -1.59 -9.63
N TYR A 123 -5.44 -1.80 -8.69
CA TYR A 123 -4.16 -2.43 -9.00
C TYR A 123 -4.28 -3.90 -9.35
N LYS A 124 -5.11 -4.64 -8.61
CA LYS A 124 -5.36 -6.05 -8.88
C LYS A 124 -5.93 -6.24 -10.30
N GLU A 125 -6.87 -5.38 -10.71
CA GLU A 125 -7.41 -5.38 -12.07
C GLU A 125 -6.35 -5.06 -13.13
N LYS A 126 -5.56 -3.98 -12.93
CA LYS A 126 -4.49 -3.61 -13.87
C LYS A 126 -3.43 -4.70 -14.00
N ALA A 127 -3.04 -5.33 -12.90
CA ALA A 127 -2.09 -6.44 -12.90
C ALA A 127 -2.64 -7.66 -13.63
N SER A 128 -3.90 -8.03 -13.37
CA SER A 128 -4.59 -9.11 -14.08
C SER A 128 -4.67 -8.84 -15.58
N HIS A 129 -4.99 -7.60 -15.98
CA HIS A 129 -5.03 -7.20 -17.38
C HIS A 129 -3.64 -7.28 -18.05
N ALA A 130 -2.57 -6.86 -17.35
CA ALA A 130 -1.20 -7.01 -17.85
C ALA A 130 -0.81 -8.49 -18.03
N THR A 131 -1.18 -9.37 -17.10
CA THR A 131 -0.95 -10.81 -17.23
C THR A 131 -1.69 -11.40 -18.43
N ALA A 132 -2.98 -11.08 -18.59
CA ALA A 132 -3.78 -11.54 -19.72
C ALA A 132 -3.22 -11.05 -21.08
N LEU A 133 -2.74 -9.81 -21.14
CA LEU A 133 -2.06 -9.28 -22.33
C LEU A 133 -0.77 -10.04 -22.64
N LYS A 134 0.04 -10.35 -21.62
CA LYS A 134 1.27 -11.13 -21.78
C LYS A 134 0.99 -12.54 -22.31
N GLU A 135 -0.03 -13.21 -21.79
CA GLU A 135 -0.48 -14.52 -22.27
C GLU A 135 -0.98 -14.45 -23.72
N LYS A 136 -1.75 -13.41 -24.06
CA LYS A 136 -2.22 -13.19 -25.44
C LYS A 136 -1.07 -12.95 -26.42
N ILE A 137 -0.06 -12.16 -26.04
CA ILE A 137 1.17 -11.99 -26.82
C ILE A 137 1.90 -13.33 -27.01
N ALA A 138 2.00 -14.14 -25.96
CA ALA A 138 2.65 -15.45 -26.05
C ALA A 138 1.91 -16.40 -27.00
N SER A 139 0.58 -16.46 -26.91
CA SER A 139 -0.28 -17.23 -27.82
C SER A 139 -0.11 -16.79 -29.28
N LEU A 140 -0.17 -15.47 -29.53
CA LEU A 140 0.00 -14.91 -30.87
C LEU A 140 1.40 -15.20 -31.45
N ARG A 141 2.45 -15.19 -30.62
CA ARG A 141 3.80 -15.60 -31.07
C ARG A 141 3.88 -17.06 -31.48
N ILE A 142 3.20 -17.96 -30.76
CA ILE A 142 3.14 -19.38 -31.11
C ILE A 142 2.44 -19.53 -32.47
N ILE A 143 1.27 -18.91 -32.63
CA ILE A 143 0.53 -18.92 -33.90
C ILE A 143 1.40 -18.39 -35.04
N ASN A 144 2.07 -17.25 -34.84
CA ASN A 144 2.90 -16.66 -35.89
C ASN A 144 4.06 -17.58 -36.27
N LYS A 145 4.71 -18.22 -35.29
CA LYS A 145 5.78 -19.19 -35.54
C LYS A 145 5.29 -20.43 -36.30
N THR A 146 4.08 -20.90 -36.02
CA THR A 146 3.45 -22.01 -36.75
C THR A 146 3.15 -21.61 -38.20
N GLU A 147 2.59 -20.42 -38.42
CA GLU A 147 2.32 -19.89 -39.76
C GLU A 147 3.60 -19.61 -40.55
N GLU A 148 4.67 -19.17 -39.90
CA GLU A 148 6.00 -19.01 -40.51
C GLU A 148 6.60 -20.36 -40.93
N GLY A 149 6.37 -21.42 -40.15
CA GLY A 149 6.70 -22.80 -40.52
C GLY A 149 5.98 -23.27 -41.79
N LYS A 150 4.64 -23.08 -41.85
CA LYS A 150 3.84 -23.39 -43.04
C LYS A 150 4.30 -22.59 -44.27
N ARG A 151 4.62 -21.30 -44.08
CA ARG A 151 5.11 -20.45 -45.17
C ARG A 151 6.43 -20.97 -45.76
N SER A 152 7.35 -21.43 -44.90
CA SER A 152 8.60 -22.04 -45.34
C SER A 152 8.37 -23.35 -46.11
N GLU A 153 7.41 -24.17 -45.67
CA GLU A 153 7.02 -25.41 -46.35
C GLU A 153 6.37 -25.14 -47.72
N TYR A 154 5.39 -24.25 -47.79
CA TYR A 154 4.76 -23.85 -49.05
C TYR A 154 5.74 -23.20 -50.01
N GLN A 155 6.70 -22.42 -49.52
CA GLN A 155 7.75 -21.85 -50.37
C GLN A 155 8.59 -22.95 -51.03
N LYS A 156 8.93 -24.03 -50.31
CA LYS A 156 9.66 -25.18 -50.89
C LYS A 156 8.82 -25.90 -51.95
N ILE A 157 7.55 -26.18 -51.64
CA ILE A 157 6.62 -26.83 -52.57
C ILE A 157 6.42 -25.98 -53.83
N ILE A 158 6.27 -24.66 -53.70
CA ILE A 158 6.17 -23.73 -54.84
C ILE A 158 7.42 -23.78 -55.72
N VAL A 159 8.62 -23.82 -55.12
CA VAL A 159 9.87 -23.93 -55.88
C VAL A 159 9.94 -25.25 -56.64
N GLU A 160 9.59 -26.37 -56.02
CA GLU A 160 9.53 -27.68 -56.66
C GLU A 160 8.50 -27.74 -57.79
N LEU A 161 7.28 -27.23 -57.55
CA LEU A 161 6.23 -27.14 -58.56
C LEU A 161 6.63 -26.27 -59.75
N ARG A 162 7.30 -25.13 -59.50
CA ARG A 162 7.83 -24.27 -60.57
C ARG A 162 8.92 -24.97 -61.38
N SER A 163 9.81 -25.72 -60.74
CA SER A 163 10.83 -26.54 -61.41
C SER A 163 10.18 -27.59 -62.30
N SER A 164 9.24 -28.36 -61.75
CA SER A 164 8.52 -29.41 -62.47
C SER A 164 7.69 -28.84 -63.64
N LEU A 165 7.03 -27.70 -63.43
CA LEU A 165 6.31 -26.98 -64.49
C LEU A 165 7.27 -26.53 -65.60
N SER A 166 8.43 -25.99 -65.24
CA SER A 166 9.46 -25.58 -66.20
C SER A 166 9.97 -26.77 -67.03
N GLU A 167 10.29 -27.89 -66.40
CA GLU A 167 10.70 -29.13 -67.08
C GLU A 167 9.63 -29.62 -68.06
N LYS A 168 8.36 -29.66 -67.64
CA LYS A 168 7.25 -30.04 -68.53
C LYS A 168 7.05 -29.06 -69.68
N LEU A 169 7.21 -27.76 -69.45
CA LEU A 169 7.13 -26.75 -70.53
C LEU A 169 8.30 -26.85 -71.50
N ILE A 170 9.51 -27.15 -71.03
CA ILE A 170 10.68 -27.40 -71.89
C ILE A 170 10.47 -28.66 -72.73
N SER A 171 10.04 -29.75 -72.10
CA SER A 171 9.72 -31.01 -72.81
C SER A 171 8.65 -30.78 -73.87
N ARG A 172 7.60 -30.01 -73.56
CA ARG A 172 6.57 -29.62 -74.54
C ARG A 172 7.17 -28.84 -75.71
N ARG A 173 8.02 -27.83 -75.45
CA ARG A 173 8.68 -27.07 -76.53
C ARG A 173 9.55 -27.95 -77.41
N GLN A 174 10.30 -28.89 -76.84
CA GLN A 174 11.13 -29.83 -77.61
C GLN A 174 10.28 -30.72 -78.52
N ILE A 175 9.11 -31.17 -78.05
CA ILE A 175 8.15 -31.92 -78.84
C ILE A 175 7.58 -31.03 -79.96
N ASP A 176 7.14 -29.83 -79.64
CA ASP A 176 6.58 -28.86 -80.60
C ASP A 176 7.62 -28.49 -81.70
N ASP A 177 8.87 -28.25 -81.32
CA ASP A 177 9.99 -27.97 -82.24
C ASP A 177 10.29 -29.16 -83.15
N ARG A 178 10.25 -30.39 -82.60
CA ARG A 178 10.45 -31.61 -83.38
C ARG A 178 9.32 -31.79 -84.38
N ILE A 179 8.06 -31.58 -83.97
CA ILE A 179 6.88 -31.60 -84.85
C ILE A 179 7.01 -30.54 -85.95
N ALA A 180 7.37 -29.30 -85.60
CA ALA A 180 7.56 -28.22 -86.57
C ALA A 180 8.72 -28.50 -87.54
N SER A 181 9.80 -29.13 -87.06
CA SER A 181 10.93 -29.53 -87.92
C SER A 181 10.54 -30.61 -88.92
N GLU A 182 9.83 -31.65 -88.47
CA GLU A 182 9.35 -32.73 -89.34
C GLU A 182 8.27 -32.21 -90.31
N GLY A 183 7.39 -31.33 -89.85
CA GLY A 183 6.41 -30.64 -90.71
C GLY A 183 7.08 -29.80 -91.81
N ARG A 184 8.16 -29.07 -91.48
CA ARG A 184 8.97 -28.34 -92.47
C ARG A 184 9.66 -29.27 -93.46
N LYS A 185 10.27 -30.37 -93.01
CA LYS A 185 10.88 -31.38 -93.90
C LYS A 185 9.85 -31.98 -94.86
N LEU A 186 8.67 -32.31 -94.35
CA LEU A 186 7.58 -32.85 -95.16
C LEU A 186 7.10 -31.82 -96.20
N SER A 187 6.97 -30.56 -95.80
CA SER A 187 6.55 -29.47 -96.69
C SER A 187 7.57 -29.22 -97.81
N LEU A 188 8.86 -29.18 -97.48
CA LEU A 188 9.95 -29.04 -98.46
C LEU A 188 9.98 -30.20 -99.48
N LEU A 189 9.74 -31.43 -99.02
CA LEU A 189 9.66 -32.58 -99.91
C LEU A 189 8.41 -32.53 -100.79
N THR A 190 7.28 -32.06 -100.26
CA THR A 190 6.05 -31.90 -101.03
C THR A 190 6.17 -30.78 -102.07
N GLU A 191 6.89 -29.70 -101.74
CA GLU A 191 7.22 -28.63 -102.69
C GLU A 191 8.22 -29.09 -103.77
N SER A 192 9.24 -29.87 -103.38
CA SER A 192 10.18 -30.50 -104.32
C SER A 192 9.48 -31.49 -105.28
N GLU A 193 8.50 -32.24 -104.79
CA GLU A 193 7.67 -33.13 -105.60
C GLU A 193 6.82 -32.33 -106.60
N LYS A 194 6.22 -31.21 -106.16
CA LYS A 194 5.49 -30.30 -107.06
C LYS A 194 6.40 -29.68 -108.11
N SER A 195 7.58 -29.19 -107.76
CA SER A 195 8.53 -28.62 -108.73
C SER A 195 9.04 -29.66 -109.73
N HIS A 196 9.33 -30.89 -109.29
CA HIS A 196 9.71 -31.96 -110.20
C HIS A 196 8.54 -32.46 -111.06
N SER A 197 7.30 -32.48 -110.54
CA SER A 197 6.12 -32.79 -111.37
C SER A 197 5.91 -31.74 -112.47
N LEU A 198 6.19 -30.46 -112.17
CA LEU A 198 6.15 -29.36 -113.11
C LEU A 198 7.26 -29.47 -114.16
N GLU A 199 8.49 -29.84 -113.79
CA GLU A 199 9.59 -30.11 -114.72
C GLU A 199 9.33 -31.32 -115.63
N VAL A 200 8.75 -32.40 -115.10
CA VAL A 200 8.37 -33.58 -115.91
C VAL A 200 7.22 -33.23 -116.86
N SER A 201 6.26 -32.40 -116.41
CA SER A 201 5.16 -31.92 -117.27
C SER A 201 5.62 -30.91 -118.33
N SER A 202 6.62 -30.08 -118.04
CA SER A 202 7.20 -29.14 -119.01
C SER A 202 8.07 -29.87 -120.04
N PHE A 203 8.79 -30.92 -119.63
CA PHE A 203 9.48 -31.82 -120.56
C PHE A 203 8.50 -32.56 -121.49
N PHE A 204 7.39 -33.06 -120.96
CA PHE A 204 6.35 -33.70 -121.78
C PHE A 204 5.65 -32.71 -122.72
N ASN A 205 5.41 -31.47 -122.28
CA ASN A 205 4.85 -30.42 -123.14
C ASN A 205 5.85 -29.94 -124.21
N PHE A 206 7.15 -29.92 -123.93
CA PHE A 206 8.18 -29.64 -124.94
C PHE A 206 8.22 -30.75 -126.00
N PHE A 207 8.04 -32.02 -125.60
CA PHE A 207 7.91 -33.14 -126.54
C PHE A 207 6.58 -33.15 -127.33
N HIS A 208 5.49 -32.62 -126.76
CA HIS A 208 4.22 -32.48 -127.46
C HIS A 208 4.10 -31.25 -128.38
N LEU A 209 4.93 -30.21 -128.19
CA LEU A 209 5.04 -29.06 -129.11
C LEU A 209 6.10 -29.23 -130.22
N ALA A 210 6.97 -30.25 -130.14
CA ALA A 210 7.96 -30.56 -131.17
C ALA A 210 7.45 -31.26 -132.46
N PRO A 211 6.25 -31.89 -132.53
CA PRO A 211 5.80 -32.54 -133.77
C PRO A 211 5.65 -31.61 -134.98
N PRO A 212 5.15 -30.36 -134.89
CA PRO A 212 5.05 -29.50 -136.06
C PRO A 212 6.40 -28.96 -136.55
N ILE A 213 7.39 -28.75 -135.66
CA ILE A 213 8.72 -28.25 -136.05
C ILE A 213 9.56 -29.36 -136.68
N ILE A 214 9.53 -30.57 -136.10
CA ILE A 214 10.25 -31.73 -136.64
C ILE A 214 9.61 -32.22 -137.95
N ALA A 215 8.28 -32.15 -138.06
CA ALA A 215 7.59 -32.42 -139.33
C ALA A 215 7.94 -31.39 -140.41
N LEU A 216 8.00 -30.08 -140.08
CA LEU A 216 8.44 -29.05 -141.03
C LEU A 216 9.90 -29.24 -141.46
N PHE A 217 10.78 -29.60 -140.51
CA PHE A 217 12.20 -29.84 -140.79
C PHE A 217 12.40 -31.07 -141.67
N LEU A 218 11.66 -32.16 -141.42
CA LEU A 218 11.70 -33.37 -142.25
C LEU A 218 11.05 -33.18 -143.63
N LEU A 219 10.01 -32.34 -143.76
CA LEU A 219 9.39 -32.00 -145.05
C LEU A 219 10.32 -31.11 -145.91
N VAL A 220 11.02 -30.17 -145.27
CA VAL A 220 12.05 -29.34 -145.93
C VAL A 220 13.30 -30.16 -146.27
N GLN A 221 13.68 -31.16 -145.46
CA GLN A 221 14.78 -32.08 -145.78
C GLN A 221 14.44 -33.05 -146.91
N SER A 222 13.17 -33.49 -147.03
CA SER A 222 12.73 -34.34 -148.15
C SER A 222 12.65 -33.60 -149.49
N LEU A 223 12.57 -32.27 -149.48
CA LEU A 223 12.63 -31.42 -150.70
C LEU A 223 14.05 -30.99 -151.07
N PHE A 224 15.06 -31.23 -150.21
CA PHE A 224 16.46 -30.86 -150.46
C PHE A 224 17.40 -32.05 -150.68
N LEU A 225 16.88 -33.28 -150.67
CA LEU A 225 17.63 -34.51 -151.00
C LEU A 225 17.48 -34.89 -152.48
N PHE A 226 17.86 -33.96 -153.37
CA PHE A 226 18.29 -34.30 -154.73
C PHE A 226 19.74 -33.91 -155.05
N THR A 227 20.49 -33.33 -154.11
CA THR A 227 21.94 -33.16 -154.27
C THR A 227 22.69 -33.27 -152.93
N ASN A 228 23.71 -34.14 -152.94
CA ASN A 228 24.80 -34.30 -151.98
C ASN A 228 24.68 -35.29 -150.81
N PHE A 229 25.38 -36.40 -151.03
CA PHE A 229 25.85 -37.44 -150.12
C PHE A 229 26.95 -36.90 -149.18
N HIS A 230 26.67 -36.70 -147.87
CA HIS A 230 27.63 -36.80 -146.75
C HIS A 230 27.00 -36.27 -145.45
N SER A 231 26.54 -37.17 -144.55
CA SER A 231 26.46 -36.95 -143.08
C SER A 231 25.52 -37.99 -142.42
N VAL A 232 25.94 -39.26 -142.37
CA VAL A 232 25.24 -40.30 -141.58
C VAL A 232 25.96 -40.59 -140.26
N HIS A 233 27.14 -40.02 -140.02
CA HIS A 233 27.94 -40.31 -138.83
C HIS A 233 27.67 -39.43 -137.60
N CYS A 234 26.96 -38.29 -137.70
CA CYS A 234 26.77 -37.40 -136.55
C CYS A 234 25.56 -37.72 -135.65
N ILE A 235 24.60 -38.54 -136.12
CA ILE A 235 23.36 -38.79 -135.36
C ILE A 235 23.55 -39.85 -134.26
N TYR A 236 24.57 -40.72 -134.37
CA TYR A 236 24.80 -41.78 -133.37
C TYR A 236 25.50 -41.30 -132.09
N ILE A 237 26.18 -40.15 -132.10
CA ILE A 237 26.89 -39.61 -130.92
C ILE A 237 25.93 -38.90 -129.95
N PHE A 238 24.76 -38.44 -130.40
CA PHE A 238 23.80 -37.72 -129.55
C PHE A 238 22.80 -38.60 -128.76
N ARG A 239 22.66 -39.89 -129.09
CA ARG A 239 21.67 -40.78 -128.44
C ARG A 239 22.16 -41.44 -127.15
N LEU A 240 23.47 -41.65 -126.99
CA LEU A 240 24.04 -42.31 -125.81
C LEU A 240 24.07 -41.45 -124.52
N PRO A 241 24.25 -40.12 -124.54
CA PRO A 241 24.16 -39.29 -123.34
C PRO A 241 22.72 -39.15 -122.82
N TYR A 242 21.74 -39.16 -123.72
CA TYR A 242 20.33 -38.92 -123.41
C TYR A 242 19.68 -40.09 -122.66
N CYS A 243 19.96 -41.33 -123.05
CA CYS A 243 19.47 -42.51 -122.34
C CYS A 243 20.10 -42.68 -120.95
N ARG A 244 21.37 -42.27 -120.76
CA ARG A 244 22.01 -42.29 -119.43
C ARG A 244 21.44 -41.23 -118.48
N LEU A 245 21.04 -40.06 -119.00
CA LEU A 245 20.39 -39.02 -118.20
C LEU A 245 18.97 -39.42 -117.77
N GLN A 246 18.18 -40.05 -118.66
CA GLN A 246 16.83 -40.50 -118.33
C GLN A 246 16.80 -41.63 -117.30
N ILE A 247 17.74 -42.59 -117.37
CA ILE A 247 17.82 -43.67 -116.37
C ILE A 247 18.29 -43.13 -115.01
N SER A 248 19.23 -42.16 -115.01
CA SER A 248 19.68 -41.47 -113.79
C SER A 248 18.55 -40.68 -113.10
N GLN A 249 17.75 -39.93 -113.87
CA GLN A 249 16.61 -39.15 -113.34
C GLN A 249 15.43 -40.04 -112.90
N ALA A 250 15.16 -41.15 -113.60
CA ALA A 250 14.15 -42.13 -113.17
C ALA A 250 14.56 -42.87 -111.88
N LEU A 251 15.86 -43.16 -111.70
CA LEU A 251 16.36 -43.73 -110.45
C LEU A 251 16.24 -42.72 -109.29
N GLN A 252 16.58 -41.44 -109.51
CA GLN A 252 16.48 -40.39 -108.50
C GLN A 252 15.05 -40.10 -108.06
N THR A 253 14.10 -40.06 -108.99
CA THR A 253 12.66 -39.88 -108.68
C THR A 253 12.12 -41.05 -107.86
N SER A 254 12.41 -42.30 -108.24
CA SER A 254 11.98 -43.48 -107.45
C SER A 254 12.55 -43.51 -106.03
N THR A 255 13.76 -42.97 -105.83
CA THR A 255 14.42 -42.89 -104.52
C THR A 255 13.81 -41.79 -103.66
N LEU A 256 13.39 -40.68 -104.27
CA LEU A 256 12.69 -39.57 -103.59
C LEU A 256 11.27 -39.97 -103.17
N TYR A 257 10.50 -40.66 -104.03
CA TYR A 257 9.18 -41.19 -103.69
C TYR A 257 9.26 -42.20 -102.53
N LYS A 258 10.25 -43.11 -102.55
CA LYS A 258 10.49 -44.01 -101.41
C LYS A 258 10.84 -43.28 -100.12
N LYS A 259 11.68 -42.24 -100.17
CA LYS A 259 12.00 -41.42 -98.99
C LYS A 259 10.80 -40.62 -98.48
N LEU A 260 9.94 -40.15 -99.37
CA LEU A 260 8.70 -39.46 -99.03
C LEU A 260 7.72 -40.42 -98.35
N ASP A 261 7.54 -41.63 -98.87
CA ASP A 261 6.69 -42.65 -98.26
C ASP A 261 7.27 -43.15 -96.93
N GLU A 262 8.59 -43.26 -96.81
CA GLU A 262 9.26 -43.58 -95.54
C GLU A 262 9.07 -42.45 -94.50
N LEU A 263 9.08 -41.17 -94.92
CA LEU A 263 8.82 -40.03 -94.04
C LEU A 263 7.33 -39.86 -93.72
N LYS A 264 6.42 -40.22 -94.63
CA LYS A 264 4.98 -40.33 -94.36
C LYS A 264 4.71 -41.45 -93.35
N GLY A 265 5.34 -42.62 -93.53
CA GLY A 265 5.27 -43.72 -92.57
C GLY A 265 5.88 -43.36 -91.22
N ARG A 266 7.03 -42.67 -91.18
CA ARG A 266 7.61 -42.14 -89.93
C ARG A 266 6.74 -41.07 -89.28
N ARG A 267 6.05 -40.22 -90.05
CA ARG A 267 5.04 -39.28 -89.56
C ARG A 267 3.84 -40.02 -88.98
N GLU A 268 3.36 -41.09 -89.61
CA GLU A 268 2.29 -41.94 -89.12
C GLU A 268 2.67 -42.79 -87.91
N ILE A 269 3.97 -43.05 -87.68
CA ILE A 269 4.48 -43.70 -86.46
C ILE A 269 4.76 -42.69 -85.34
N LEU A 270 5.19 -41.47 -85.68
CA LEU A 270 5.39 -40.36 -84.72
C LEU A 270 4.07 -39.73 -84.29
N LEU A 271 3.02 -39.77 -85.11
CA LEU A 271 1.68 -39.29 -84.75
C LEU A 271 1.18 -40.01 -83.49
N PRO A 272 1.12 -41.36 -83.42
CA PRO A 272 0.75 -42.11 -82.22
C PRO A 272 1.65 -41.86 -81.02
N GLN A 273 2.97 -41.69 -81.19
CA GLN A 273 3.87 -41.36 -80.06
C GLN A 273 3.63 -39.96 -79.48
N VAL A 274 2.99 -39.07 -80.24
CA VAL A 274 2.47 -37.75 -79.81
C VAL A 274 0.98 -37.82 -79.40
N VAL A 275 0.22 -38.79 -79.93
CA VAL A 275 -1.25 -38.96 -79.82
C VAL A 275 -1.68 -40.01 -78.77
N GLU A 276 -0.77 -40.82 -78.22
CA GLU A 276 -1.10 -41.69 -77.08
C GLU A 276 -1.31 -40.91 -75.78
N ASN A 277 -0.90 -39.63 -75.70
CA ASN A 277 -1.16 -38.74 -74.54
C ASN A 277 -1.34 -37.22 -74.84
N PRO A 278 -2.03 -36.77 -75.91
CA PRO A 278 -2.06 -35.38 -76.37
C PRO A 278 -2.78 -34.45 -75.39
N ASN A 279 -3.70 -34.99 -74.58
CA ASN A 279 -4.44 -34.24 -73.58
C ASN A 279 -3.85 -34.35 -72.16
N LEU A 280 -2.94 -35.30 -71.90
CA LEU A 280 -2.42 -35.53 -70.56
C LEU A 280 -1.31 -34.55 -70.16
N LEU A 281 -0.46 -34.12 -71.09
CA LEU A 281 0.57 -33.11 -70.80
C LEU A 281 -0.02 -31.70 -70.62
N PRO A 282 -0.92 -31.20 -71.50
CA PRO A 282 -1.58 -29.91 -71.30
C PRO A 282 -2.45 -29.88 -70.05
N LYS A 283 -3.22 -30.95 -69.79
CA LYS A 283 -4.04 -31.07 -68.58
C LYS A 283 -3.18 -31.13 -67.31
N ALA A 284 -2.08 -31.88 -67.31
CA ALA A 284 -1.15 -31.88 -66.18
C ALA A 284 -0.45 -30.53 -65.97
N VAL A 285 -0.20 -29.76 -67.04
CA VAL A 285 0.32 -28.39 -66.96
C VAL A 285 -0.73 -27.43 -66.39
N GLU A 286 -2.00 -27.55 -66.76
CA GLU A 286 -3.08 -26.76 -66.17
C GLU A 286 -3.34 -27.13 -64.71
N GLU A 287 -3.40 -28.41 -64.36
CA GLU A 287 -3.54 -28.87 -62.97
C GLU A 287 -2.36 -28.39 -62.10
N LEU A 288 -1.12 -28.37 -62.63
CA LEU A 288 0.04 -27.82 -61.94
C LEU A 288 -0.06 -26.30 -61.78
N LYS A 289 -0.57 -25.57 -62.78
CA LYS A 289 -0.80 -24.12 -62.69
C LYS A 289 -1.90 -23.77 -61.69
N GLU A 290 -3.00 -24.52 -61.67
CA GLU A 290 -4.09 -24.33 -60.70
C GLU A 290 -3.59 -24.57 -59.27
N LYS A 291 -2.86 -25.68 -59.05
CA LYS A 291 -2.24 -25.96 -57.74
C LYS A 291 -1.25 -24.89 -57.33
N LEU A 292 -0.42 -24.41 -58.25
CA LEU A 292 0.54 -23.33 -58.00
C LEU A 292 -0.18 -22.02 -57.62
N ASN A 293 -1.21 -21.65 -58.38
CA ASN A 293 -2.00 -20.44 -58.13
C ASN A 293 -2.75 -20.50 -56.78
N ALA A 294 -3.31 -21.67 -56.45
CA ALA A 294 -3.99 -21.88 -55.16
C ALA A 294 -3.01 -21.75 -53.98
N LEU A 295 -1.83 -22.37 -54.07
CA LEU A 295 -0.77 -22.24 -53.06
C LEU A 295 -0.23 -20.81 -52.94
N GLU A 296 -0.08 -20.09 -54.05
CA GLU A 296 0.33 -18.68 -54.04
C GLU A 296 -0.71 -17.78 -53.37
N LEU A 297 -2.01 -18.05 -53.59
CA LEU A 297 -3.11 -17.33 -52.93
C LEU A 297 -3.13 -17.60 -51.42
N GLU A 298 -3.04 -18.86 -51.00
CA GLU A 298 -2.95 -19.24 -49.58
C GLU A 298 -1.72 -18.59 -48.92
N MET A 299 -0.57 -18.56 -49.60
CA MET A 299 0.63 -17.92 -49.08
C MET A 299 0.47 -16.39 -48.93
N GLN A 300 -0.28 -15.72 -49.81
CA GLN A 300 -0.63 -14.31 -49.64
C GLN A 300 -1.56 -14.09 -48.45
N GLU A 301 -2.54 -14.97 -48.25
CA GLU A 301 -3.45 -14.90 -47.11
C GLU A 301 -2.71 -15.10 -45.77
N ILE A 302 -1.78 -16.06 -45.71
CA ILE A 302 -0.92 -16.29 -44.54
C ILE A 302 -0.03 -15.06 -44.28
N ARG A 303 0.49 -14.39 -45.32
CA ARG A 303 1.26 -13.14 -45.18
C ARG A 303 0.42 -12.01 -44.59
N ALA A 304 -0.81 -11.84 -45.07
CA ALA A 304 -1.73 -10.82 -44.56
C ALA A 304 -2.11 -11.09 -43.09
N LYS A 305 -2.41 -12.34 -42.73
CA LYS A 305 -2.72 -12.75 -41.35
C LYS A 305 -1.53 -12.54 -40.40
N THR A 306 -0.33 -12.95 -40.80
CA THR A 306 0.89 -12.69 -40.00
C THR A 306 1.13 -11.20 -39.78
N PHE A 307 0.97 -10.38 -40.82
CA PHE A 307 1.13 -8.93 -40.68
C PHE A 307 0.15 -8.33 -39.67
N GLN A 308 -1.13 -8.74 -39.71
CA GLN A 308 -2.13 -8.32 -38.72
C GLN A 308 -1.80 -8.79 -37.30
N VAL A 309 -1.29 -10.02 -37.15
CA VAL A 309 -0.84 -10.56 -35.87
C VAL A 309 0.34 -9.77 -35.32
N ASP A 310 1.34 -9.44 -36.16
CA ASP A 310 2.50 -8.65 -35.75
C ASP A 310 2.12 -7.23 -35.33
N GLN A 311 1.19 -6.60 -36.07
CA GLN A 311 0.64 -5.30 -35.70
C GLN A 311 -0.08 -5.38 -34.34
N SER A 312 -0.91 -6.41 -34.12
CA SER A 312 -1.59 -6.65 -32.85
C SER A 312 -0.61 -6.88 -31.69
N ILE A 313 0.47 -7.64 -31.92
CA ILE A 313 1.55 -7.83 -30.94
C ILE A 313 2.21 -6.49 -30.60
N GLY A 314 2.45 -5.63 -31.60
CA GLY A 314 2.99 -4.28 -31.39
C GLY A 314 2.09 -3.42 -30.52
N ASP A 315 0.79 -3.43 -30.77
CA ASP A 315 -0.21 -2.68 -29.99
C ASP A 315 -0.28 -3.18 -28.55
N PHE A 316 -0.33 -4.50 -28.34
CA PHE A 316 -0.35 -5.07 -26.99
C PHE A 316 0.94 -4.82 -26.22
N LYS A 317 2.11 -4.81 -26.88
CA LYS A 317 3.38 -4.44 -26.24
C LYS A 317 3.36 -3.00 -25.75
N ARG A 318 2.92 -2.05 -26.59
CA ARG A 318 2.80 -0.64 -26.20
C ARG A 318 1.85 -0.46 -25.01
N LEU A 319 0.70 -1.14 -25.03
CA LEU A 319 -0.25 -1.08 -23.93
C LEU A 319 0.32 -1.69 -22.64
N HIS A 320 1.00 -2.82 -22.73
CA HIS A 320 1.67 -3.44 -21.58
C HIS A 320 2.70 -2.49 -20.96
N GLU A 321 3.53 -1.84 -21.78
CA GLU A 321 4.56 -0.90 -21.31
C GLU A 321 3.93 0.31 -20.59
N VAL A 322 2.83 0.86 -21.10
CA VAL A 322 2.09 1.94 -20.42
C VAL A 322 1.54 1.48 -19.06
N ILE A 323 0.94 0.30 -18.99
CA ILE A 323 0.40 -0.24 -17.73
C ILE A 323 1.53 -0.50 -16.73
N GLU A 324 2.65 -1.04 -17.19
CA GLU A 324 3.84 -1.31 -16.37
C GLU A 324 4.42 -0.01 -15.79
N GLN A 325 4.55 1.05 -16.60
CA GLN A 325 4.99 2.36 -16.13
C GLN A 325 4.02 2.98 -15.10
N GLN A 326 2.71 2.82 -15.30
CA GLN A 326 1.71 3.24 -14.33
C GLN A 326 1.86 2.48 -13.01
N LEU A 327 2.04 1.15 -13.05
CA LEU A 327 2.24 0.32 -11.87
C LEU A 327 3.53 0.70 -11.12
N VAL A 328 4.62 1.01 -11.82
CA VAL A 328 5.87 1.48 -11.20
C VAL A 328 5.70 2.83 -10.52
N THR A 329 5.05 3.79 -11.19
CA THR A 329 4.79 5.13 -10.64
C THR A 329 3.98 5.04 -9.36
N VAL A 330 2.93 4.23 -9.40
CA VAL A 330 2.09 3.88 -8.26
C VAL A 330 2.90 3.28 -7.12
N ALA A 331 3.72 2.27 -7.40
CA ALA A 331 4.44 1.55 -6.37
C ALA A 331 5.42 2.49 -5.65
N ARG A 332 6.04 3.40 -6.39
CA ARG A 332 6.86 4.49 -5.82
C ARG A 332 6.04 5.44 -4.96
N ALA A 333 4.85 5.84 -5.40
CA ALA A 333 3.97 6.71 -4.61
C ALA A 333 3.54 6.04 -3.30
N CYS A 334 3.12 4.77 -3.35
CA CYS A 334 2.78 3.99 -2.16
C CYS A 334 3.98 3.83 -1.23
N HIS A 335 5.17 3.52 -1.76
CA HIS A 335 6.38 3.40 -0.96
C HIS A 335 6.75 4.73 -0.27
N SER A 336 6.65 5.85 -0.99
CA SER A 336 6.87 7.20 -0.45
C SER A 336 5.87 7.53 0.68
N LEU A 337 4.58 7.25 0.48
CA LEU A 337 3.56 7.46 1.51
C LEU A 337 3.81 6.60 2.75
N LEU A 338 4.13 5.32 2.57
CA LEU A 338 4.46 4.42 3.69
C LEU A 338 5.70 4.91 4.45
N TYR A 339 6.71 5.39 3.73
CA TYR A 339 7.90 6.00 4.34
C TYR A 339 7.56 7.26 5.13
N GLN A 340 6.76 8.18 4.56
CA GLN A 340 6.30 9.39 5.25
C GLN A 340 5.46 9.08 6.48
N MET A 341 4.57 8.07 6.40
CA MET A 341 3.78 7.60 7.54
C MET A 341 4.68 7.03 8.64
N SER A 342 5.66 6.19 8.27
CA SER A 342 6.64 5.64 9.22
C SER A 342 7.44 6.75 9.90
N GLN A 343 7.90 7.74 9.13
CA GLN A 343 8.65 8.88 9.66
C GLN A 343 7.78 9.70 10.62
N SER A 344 6.56 10.02 10.22
CA SER A 344 5.59 10.76 11.06
C SER A 344 5.28 10.01 12.36
N GLN A 345 5.19 8.68 12.31
CA GLN A 345 5.02 7.86 13.51
C GLN A 345 6.23 7.99 14.45
N THR A 346 7.46 7.91 13.93
CA THR A 346 8.66 8.09 14.76
C THR A 346 8.76 9.49 15.36
N ASP A 347 8.31 10.51 14.65
CA ASP A 347 8.35 11.89 15.14
C ASP A 347 7.26 12.14 16.19
N LEU A 348 6.08 11.53 16.04
CA LEU A 348 5.06 11.48 17.08
C LEU A 348 5.57 10.77 18.34
N GLU A 349 6.23 9.62 18.23
CA GLU A 349 6.80 8.91 19.37
C GLU A 349 7.86 9.73 20.12
N LYS A 350 8.66 10.53 19.41
CA LYS A 350 9.59 11.47 20.04
C LYS A 350 8.84 12.57 20.79
N SER A 351 7.84 13.18 20.15
CA SER A 351 7.04 14.23 20.77
C SER A 351 6.30 13.74 22.02
N ASP A 352 5.71 12.54 21.97
CA ASP A 352 5.06 11.92 23.12
C ASP A 352 6.04 11.69 24.28
N LYS A 353 7.27 11.22 24.00
CA LYS A 353 8.32 11.10 25.04
C LYS A 353 8.68 12.45 25.66
N GLU A 354 8.78 13.50 24.87
CA GLU A 354 9.03 14.86 25.38
C GLU A 354 7.87 15.38 26.24
N ILE A 355 6.63 15.14 25.84
CA ILE A 355 5.43 15.52 26.60
C ILE A 355 5.40 14.77 27.94
N VAL A 356 5.66 13.47 27.95
CA VAL A 356 5.77 12.67 29.19
C VAL A 356 6.90 13.22 30.09
N GLY A 357 8.06 13.55 29.51
CA GLY A 357 9.15 14.19 30.25
C GLY A 357 8.77 15.54 30.87
N ARG A 358 8.00 16.37 30.16
CA ARG A 358 7.48 17.63 30.70
C ARG A 358 6.40 17.41 31.78
N SER A 359 5.54 16.40 31.61
CA SER A 359 4.50 16.06 32.59
C SER A 359 5.10 15.66 33.93
N THR A 360 6.10 14.76 33.92
CA THR A 360 6.80 14.33 35.16
C THR A 360 7.53 15.49 35.86
N SER A 361 8.13 16.40 35.10
CA SER A 361 8.71 17.65 35.65
C SER A 361 7.65 18.55 36.30
N THR A 362 6.48 18.66 35.67
CA THR A 362 5.35 19.45 36.19
C THR A 362 4.79 18.83 37.47
N GLU A 363 4.60 17.51 37.53
CA GLU A 363 4.18 16.80 38.75
C GLU A 363 5.16 17.01 39.91
N SER A 364 6.47 16.97 39.64
CA SER A 364 7.51 17.27 40.63
C SER A 364 7.42 18.70 41.16
N LEU A 365 7.15 19.68 40.29
CA LEU A 365 6.92 21.07 40.68
C LEU A 365 5.65 21.23 41.52
N VAL A 366 4.54 20.59 41.13
CA VAL A 366 3.28 20.62 41.88
C VAL A 366 3.48 20.03 43.28
N LYS A 367 4.23 18.93 43.41
CA LYS A 367 4.58 18.36 44.71
C LYS A 367 5.38 19.34 45.56
N LYS A 368 6.41 19.99 44.99
CA LYS A 368 7.19 21.02 45.71
C LYS A 368 6.33 22.21 46.16
N ILE A 369 5.43 22.70 45.31
CA ILE A 369 4.51 23.80 45.65
C ILE A 369 3.59 23.37 46.79
N THR A 370 3.05 22.15 46.74
CA THR A 370 2.19 21.60 47.79
C THR A 370 2.93 21.49 49.12
N ASP A 371 4.15 20.94 49.11
CA ASP A 371 4.99 20.79 50.31
C ASP A 371 5.39 22.15 50.92
N VAL A 372 5.63 23.16 50.09
CA VAL A 372 5.92 24.53 50.55
C VAL A 372 4.67 25.20 51.11
N THR A 373 3.52 25.01 50.46
CA THR A 373 2.23 25.57 50.91
C THR A 373 1.84 24.99 52.26
N GLU A 374 2.00 23.69 52.48
CA GLU A 374 1.69 23.08 53.78
C GLU A 374 2.67 23.53 54.87
N ARG A 375 3.96 23.67 54.55
CA ARG A 375 4.95 24.26 55.47
C ARG A 375 4.61 25.69 55.86
N LEU A 376 4.17 26.51 54.89
CA LEU A 376 3.72 27.87 55.15
C LEU A 376 2.50 27.87 56.08
N ARG A 377 1.48 27.06 55.78
CA ARG A 377 0.26 26.93 56.59
C ARG A 377 0.57 26.52 58.03
N LEU A 378 1.47 25.55 58.23
CA LEU A 378 1.92 25.15 59.57
C LEU A 378 2.68 26.26 60.29
N SER A 379 3.53 27.01 59.57
CA SER A 379 4.24 28.16 60.12
C SER A 379 3.29 29.27 60.56
N GLU A 380 2.32 29.64 59.70
CA GLU A 380 1.28 30.62 60.01
C GLU A 380 0.46 30.20 61.22
N HIS A 381 0.02 28.94 61.27
CA HIS A 381 -0.71 28.40 62.42
C HIS A 381 0.12 28.50 63.71
N ASN A 382 1.42 28.17 63.67
CA ASN A 382 2.29 28.26 64.83
C ASN A 382 2.49 29.71 65.30
N ILE A 383 2.63 30.67 64.37
CA ILE A 383 2.72 32.09 64.69
C ILE A 383 1.42 32.57 65.33
N VAL A 384 0.26 32.21 64.77
CA VAL A 384 -1.05 32.58 65.33
C VAL A 384 -1.21 31.98 66.72
N LYS A 385 -0.90 30.70 66.90
CA LYS A 385 -0.96 30.04 68.22
C LYS A 385 -0.06 30.73 69.25
N ALA A 386 1.17 31.09 68.88
CA ALA A 386 2.08 31.81 69.75
C ALA A 386 1.53 33.19 70.15
N LYS A 387 1.03 33.96 69.19
CA LYS A 387 0.42 35.29 69.43
C LYS A 387 -0.84 35.20 70.31
N VAL A 388 -1.70 34.21 70.08
CA VAL A 388 -2.89 34.00 70.92
C VAL A 388 -2.50 33.64 72.36
N LEU A 389 -1.48 32.80 72.54
CA LEU A 389 -0.98 32.42 73.85
C LEU A 389 -0.39 33.64 74.59
N GLU A 390 0.43 34.45 73.91
CA GLU A 390 0.99 35.70 74.44
C GLU A 390 -0.10 36.71 74.82
N ALA A 391 -1.10 36.92 73.94
CA ALA A 391 -2.22 37.81 74.21
C ALA A 391 -3.04 37.32 75.42
N THR A 392 -3.27 36.01 75.53
CA THR A 392 -4.00 35.41 76.66
C THR A 392 -3.22 35.56 77.97
N GLN A 393 -1.90 35.34 77.95
CA GLN A 393 -1.04 35.54 79.11
C GLN A 393 -1.03 37.00 79.56
N THR A 394 -0.93 37.94 78.61
CA THR A 394 -0.95 39.38 78.90
C THR A 394 -2.28 39.80 79.53
N LEU A 395 -3.40 39.36 78.95
CA LEU A 395 -4.74 39.66 79.47
C LEU A 395 -4.94 39.09 80.88
N ASN A 396 -4.44 37.87 81.15
CA ASN A 396 -4.48 37.29 82.48
C ASN A 396 -3.60 38.05 83.48
N ALA A 397 -2.39 38.46 83.07
CA ALA A 397 -1.50 39.25 83.91
C ALA A 397 -2.13 40.61 84.27
N ASP A 398 -2.77 41.28 83.30
CA ASP A 398 -3.51 42.52 83.53
C ASP A 398 -4.71 42.33 84.46
N ARG A 399 -5.45 41.23 84.31
CA ARG A 399 -6.55 40.88 85.23
C ARG A 399 -6.03 40.71 86.66
N ILE A 400 -4.98 39.92 86.85
CA ILE A 400 -4.35 39.70 88.16
C ILE A 400 -3.84 41.03 88.75
N LYS A 401 -3.24 41.89 87.92
CA LYS A 401 -2.78 43.22 88.35
C LYS A 401 -3.93 44.10 88.83
N LYS A 402 -5.06 44.12 88.11
CA LYS A 402 -6.28 44.86 88.51
C LYS A 402 -6.87 44.31 89.81
N GLU A 403 -6.96 42.99 89.96
CA GLU A 403 -7.45 42.34 91.19
C GLU A 403 -6.55 42.67 92.40
N LYS A 404 -5.22 42.61 92.23
CA LYS A 404 -4.26 43.00 93.28
C LYS A 404 -4.38 44.47 93.65
N ALA A 405 -4.53 45.37 92.67
CA ALA A 405 -4.72 46.80 92.93
C ALA A 405 -6.02 47.06 93.71
N ALA A 406 -7.14 46.43 93.31
CA ALA A 406 -8.40 46.54 94.03
C ALA A 406 -8.32 46.00 95.47
N LEU A 407 -7.57 44.91 95.69
CA LEU A 407 -7.34 44.36 97.03
C LEU A 407 -6.49 45.31 97.89
N LEU A 408 -5.43 45.89 97.32
CA LEU A 408 -4.60 46.90 97.99
C LEU A 408 -5.42 48.14 98.38
N ASP A 409 -6.31 48.60 97.51
CA ASP A 409 -7.20 49.73 97.82
C ASP A 409 -8.16 49.41 98.97
N ARG A 410 -8.70 48.17 99.02
CA ARG A 410 -9.50 47.71 100.17
C ARG A 410 -8.68 47.71 101.45
N TYR A 411 -7.45 47.17 101.43
CA TYR A 411 -6.59 47.20 102.61
C TYR A 411 -6.27 48.63 103.04
N ARG A 412 -5.93 49.53 102.11
CA ARG A 412 -5.68 50.95 102.40
C ARG A 412 -6.90 51.62 103.03
N PHE A 413 -8.10 51.31 102.56
CA PHE A 413 -9.33 51.82 103.15
C PHE A 413 -9.51 51.33 104.59
N VAL A 414 -9.31 50.03 104.84
CA VAL A 414 -9.38 49.45 106.20
C VAL A 414 -8.34 50.09 107.12
N PHE A 415 -7.10 50.24 106.68
CA PHE A 415 -6.06 50.91 107.47
C PHE A 415 -6.43 52.35 107.81
N LYS A 416 -6.91 53.14 106.83
CA LYS A 416 -7.40 54.50 107.09
C LYS A 416 -8.60 54.54 108.04
N SER A 417 -9.47 53.53 108.01
CA SER A 417 -10.62 53.46 108.93
C SER A 417 -10.23 53.12 110.37
N LEU A 418 -9.11 52.40 110.55
CA LEU A 418 -8.57 52.03 111.87
C LEU A 418 -7.62 53.09 112.46
N GLU A 419 -7.08 53.99 111.63
CA GLU A 419 -6.18 55.07 112.05
C GLU A 419 -6.78 55.96 113.15
N PRO A 420 -8.06 56.39 113.11
CA PRO A 420 -8.69 57.12 114.20
C PRO A 420 -8.74 56.32 115.51
N ASP A 421 -9.01 55.02 115.44
CA ASP A 421 -9.07 54.15 116.62
C ASP A 421 -7.69 53.99 117.26
N VAL A 422 -6.64 53.82 116.46
CA VAL A 422 -5.25 53.76 116.93
C VAL A 422 -4.85 55.09 117.58
N CYS A 423 -5.13 56.23 116.92
CA CYS A 423 -4.87 57.55 117.49
C CYS A 423 -5.63 57.78 118.80
N ALA A 424 -6.89 57.33 118.90
CA ALA A 424 -7.68 57.41 120.12
C ALA A 424 -7.08 56.55 121.24
N LYS A 425 -6.61 55.34 120.93
CA LYS A 425 -5.92 54.46 121.90
C LYS A 425 -4.56 55.03 122.34
N GLU A 426 -3.79 55.62 121.44
CA GLU A 426 -2.54 56.32 121.80
C GLU A 426 -2.80 57.54 122.68
N ALA A 427 -3.84 58.33 122.38
CA ALA A 427 -4.25 59.47 123.20
C ALA A 427 -4.65 59.01 124.60
N LEU A 428 -5.48 57.96 124.71
CA LEU A 428 -5.84 57.31 125.97
C LEU A 428 -4.60 56.85 126.74
N LEU A 429 -3.63 56.21 126.08
CA LEU A 429 -2.39 55.78 126.72
C LEU A 429 -1.61 56.97 127.31
N LYS A 430 -1.49 58.08 126.56
CA LYS A 430 -0.86 59.31 127.05
C LYS A 430 -1.59 59.89 128.26
N THR A 431 -2.92 59.96 128.22
CA THR A 431 -3.72 60.44 129.35
C THR A 431 -3.56 59.55 130.58
N THR A 432 -3.58 58.22 130.41
CA THR A 432 -3.37 57.26 131.50
C THR A 432 -1.96 57.38 132.09
N LYS A 433 -0.93 57.58 131.25
CA LYS A 433 0.44 57.82 131.73
C LYS A 433 0.53 59.08 132.60
N ILE A 434 -0.11 60.18 132.18
CA ILE A 434 -0.16 61.43 132.96
C ILE A 434 -0.87 61.22 134.31
N LEU A 435 -1.97 60.44 134.34
CA LEU A 435 -2.66 60.11 135.59
C LEU A 435 -1.76 59.33 136.55
N TYR A 436 -1.06 58.31 136.06
CA TYR A 436 -0.09 57.55 136.86
C TYR A 436 1.07 58.42 137.37
N GLU A 437 1.59 59.33 136.55
CA GLU A 437 2.66 60.26 136.95
C GLU A 437 2.18 61.31 137.96
N ASN A 438 0.91 61.75 137.90
CA ASN A 438 0.32 62.71 138.84
C ASN A 438 -0.10 62.08 140.19
N GLU A 439 -0.52 60.82 140.23
CA GLU A 439 -0.83 60.12 141.49
C GLU A 439 0.42 59.75 142.30
N TYR A 440 1.61 59.76 141.68
CA TYR A 440 2.90 59.49 142.32
C TYR A 440 3.63 60.77 142.80
N SER A 441 2.88 61.75 143.31
CA SER A 441 3.46 62.93 143.98
C SER A 441 3.92 62.57 145.40
N ASN A 442 5.24 62.59 145.63
CA ASN A 442 5.97 62.19 146.86
C ASN A 442 5.56 62.85 148.19
N LYS A 443 4.58 63.76 148.19
CA LYS A 443 4.24 64.56 149.37
C LYS A 443 3.68 63.74 150.54
N LYS A 444 2.88 62.72 150.26
CA LYS A 444 2.28 61.85 151.30
C LYS A 444 3.31 60.91 151.97
N ARG A 445 4.34 60.50 151.21
CA ARG A 445 5.40 59.61 151.69
C ARG A 445 6.34 60.33 152.66
N ASP A 446 6.67 61.59 152.38
CA ASP A 446 7.56 62.40 153.23
C ASP A 446 6.88 62.81 154.54
N ASP A 447 5.57 63.09 154.52
CA ASP A 447 4.78 63.40 155.73
C ASP A 447 4.64 62.18 156.66
N ASP A 448 4.46 60.98 156.10
CA ASP A 448 4.38 59.73 156.87
C ASP A 448 5.76 59.34 157.45
N TRP A 449 6.87 59.62 156.75
CA TRP A 449 8.22 59.40 157.26
C TRP A 449 8.53 60.32 158.46
N LYS A 450 8.13 61.60 158.39
CA LYS A 450 8.31 62.56 159.50
C LYS A 450 7.59 62.11 160.78
N LYS A 451 6.37 61.58 160.66
CA LYS A 451 5.60 61.05 161.81
C LYS A 451 6.25 59.81 162.43
N ILE A 452 6.86 58.95 161.63
CA ILE A 452 7.56 57.76 162.13
C ILE A 452 8.77 58.17 162.98
N GLU A 453 9.51 59.20 162.56
CA GLU A 453 10.71 59.61 163.29
C GLU A 453 10.41 60.39 164.58
N GLU A 454 9.30 61.15 164.62
CA GLU A 454 8.78 61.73 165.88
C GLU A 454 8.34 60.64 166.88
N LEU A 455 7.63 59.60 166.41
CA LEU A 455 7.19 58.49 167.27
C LEU A 455 8.37 57.70 167.84
N LYS A 456 9.43 57.53 167.06
CA LYS A 456 10.67 56.86 167.47
C LYS A 456 11.39 57.62 168.59
N ASP A 457 11.46 58.96 168.50
CA ASP A 457 12.09 59.79 169.54
C ASP A 457 11.28 59.75 170.86
N ILE A 458 9.95 59.75 170.79
CA ILE A 458 9.07 59.60 171.95
C ILE A 458 9.27 58.24 172.63
N LEU A 459 9.29 57.15 171.85
CA LEU A 459 9.52 55.79 172.35
C LEU A 459 10.89 55.66 173.04
N GLN A 460 11.92 56.31 172.51
CA GLN A 460 13.27 56.26 173.08
C GLN A 460 13.36 57.02 174.42
N ARG A 461 12.67 58.16 174.54
CA ARG A 461 12.55 58.90 175.82
C ARG A 461 11.76 58.11 176.87
N LEU A 462 10.67 57.46 176.48
CA LEU A 462 9.89 56.59 177.39
C LEU A 462 10.71 55.39 177.85
N TYR A 463 11.51 54.79 176.97
CA TYR A 463 12.40 53.69 177.32
C TYR A 463 13.50 54.14 178.32
N GLN A 464 14.13 55.31 178.11
CA GLN A 464 15.11 55.85 179.06
C GLN A 464 14.50 56.19 180.44
N ALA A 465 13.28 56.73 180.47
CA ALA A 465 12.56 56.98 181.72
C ALA A 465 12.21 55.69 182.48
N TYR A 466 11.85 54.61 181.76
CA TYR A 466 11.62 53.30 182.34
C TYR A 466 12.90 52.71 182.95
N VAL A 467 14.03 52.73 182.22
CA VAL A 467 15.32 52.23 182.73
C VAL A 467 15.77 53.00 183.98
N GLN A 468 15.64 54.34 184.00
CA GLN A 468 16.00 55.15 185.17
C GLN A 468 15.06 54.94 186.38
N SER A 469 13.84 54.43 186.18
CA SER A 469 12.91 54.11 187.27
C SER A 469 13.17 52.76 187.94
N GLN A 470 13.85 51.82 187.26
CA GLN A 470 14.20 50.52 187.82
C GLN A 470 15.47 50.55 188.69
N ASP A 471 16.41 51.47 188.43
CA ASP A 471 17.64 51.61 189.24
C ASP A 471 17.39 52.19 190.66
N ARG A 472 16.21 52.75 190.95
CA ARG A 472 15.86 53.25 192.30
C ARG A 472 15.27 52.21 193.25
N TYR A 473 15.02 50.97 192.81
CA TYR A 473 14.35 49.94 193.61
C TYR A 473 15.23 48.75 194.05
N PHE A 474 16.53 48.69 193.70
CA PHE A 474 17.40 47.55 194.04
C PHE A 474 18.63 47.85 194.94
N PHE A 475 18.80 49.07 195.44
CA PHE A 475 19.70 49.37 196.57
C PHE A 475 18.91 49.76 197.83
N ARG A 476 18.27 48.77 198.45
CA ARG A 476 18.06 48.70 199.90
C ARG A 476 17.85 47.27 200.37
#